data_AF-A0A938M4P6-F1
#
_entry.id   AF-A0A938M4P6-F1
#
_cell.length_a   1.000
_cell.length_b   1.000
_cell.length_c   1.000
_cell.angle_alpha   90.00
_cell.angle_beta   90.00
_cell.angle_gamma   90.00
#
_symmetry.space_group_name_H-M   'P 1'
#
loop_
_entity.id
_entity.type
_entity.pdbx_description
1 polymer ?
#
loop_
_entity_poly.entity_id
_entity_poly.type
_entity_poly.pdbx_seq_one_letter_code
_entity_poly.pdbx_strand_id
1 'polypeptide(L)'
;MTYPLLVLTLAVSLAVASTVNAADAKKLADETALLKSLEITPGQLKPLVLDTKLVEDGKAAAVICHAADPAWREAAALIQKAVAEATGVMLPMKTEAELSFEQADSQNVILLGHLDNNRHVARLYHNFFVCLDVGFTGRNGHEIRSVHDPFGTKHNYILASGSFAEGTRKAAQAFAELVRQKGSKGNLTLGRLLEVTFDAQDRASPAPRTLNEKQREDLVSTYRKVMLSPGQARTAVARLVDYGVGFRRTGDREYGLAYRDMMRALLEYYRTDEYISGDGMARYDRDFRDSWTHEVAILWDLHEESGLFGDQERLDMTNLLIRLGLECVIYQGWNRPDRLASWAKNQDIVHNHNTFPALGVLFVGNYLKRHYDAKFVGDWLAVAHGIFNGQKHSSKPQEDSAGYQWLPIIHVMMYSLATGDLTFFQE
;
A
#
# COMPACT_ATOMS: atom_id res chain seq x y z
N MET A 1 71.78 -20.81 39.50
CA MET A 1 70.85 -21.09 38.40
C MET A 1 69.70 -20.10 38.51
N THR A 2 69.76 -19.05 37.71
CA THR A 2 68.85 -17.89 37.73
C THR A 2 68.36 -17.72 36.30
N TYR A 3 67.05 -17.82 36.08
CA TYR A 3 66.40 -17.51 34.79
C TYR A 3 65.90 -16.06 34.83
N PRO A 4 66.08 -15.26 33.76
CA PRO A 4 65.54 -13.91 33.69
C PRO A 4 64.09 -13.90 33.17
N LEU A 5 63.31 -13.00 33.74
CA LEU A 5 61.95 -12.64 33.35
C LEU A 5 61.99 -11.92 31.99
N LEU A 6 61.25 -12.42 30.98
CA LEU A 6 61.01 -11.72 29.72
C LEU A 6 59.70 -10.93 29.87
N VAL A 7 59.79 -9.60 29.97
CA VAL A 7 58.64 -8.69 29.84
C VAL A 7 58.43 -8.46 28.35
N LEU A 8 57.41 -9.09 27.75
CA LEU A 8 56.97 -8.78 26.39
C LEU A 8 55.77 -7.82 26.45
N THR A 9 56.00 -6.66 25.88
CA THR A 9 55.14 -5.49 25.69
C THR A 9 53.72 -5.78 25.20
N LEU A 10 52.74 -5.30 25.96
CA LEU A 10 51.33 -5.19 25.60
C LEU A 10 51.12 -3.88 24.82
N ALA A 11 51.32 -3.89 23.49
CA ALA A 11 51.17 -2.67 22.67
C ALA A 11 50.54 -2.91 21.28
N VAL A 12 49.71 -3.95 21.12
CA VAL A 12 49.05 -4.25 19.82
C VAL A 12 47.51 -4.21 19.90
N SER A 13 46.90 -4.00 21.07
CA SER A 13 45.45 -4.10 21.26
C SER A 13 44.64 -2.79 21.20
N LEU A 14 45.28 -1.61 21.13
CA LEU A 14 44.57 -0.31 21.10
C LEU A 14 44.34 0.26 19.69
N ALA A 15 45.17 -0.10 18.71
CA ALA A 15 45.03 0.38 17.33
C ALA A 15 43.89 -0.33 16.58
N VAL A 16 43.66 -1.62 16.83
CA VAL A 16 42.60 -2.39 16.15
C VAL A 16 41.20 -1.98 16.62
N ALA A 17 41.02 -1.75 17.93
CA ALA A 17 39.74 -1.30 18.49
C ALA A 17 39.35 0.12 18.04
N SER A 18 40.33 1.03 17.88
CA SER A 18 40.07 2.39 17.39
C SER A 18 39.75 2.44 15.89
N THR A 19 40.37 1.57 15.07
CA THR A 19 40.07 1.50 13.63
C THR A 19 38.72 0.83 13.33
N VAL A 20 38.31 -0.17 14.11
CA VAL A 20 37.00 -0.83 13.95
C VAL A 20 35.87 0.16 14.29
N ASN A 21 35.98 0.88 15.41
CA ASN A 21 35.00 1.92 15.78
C ASN A 21 34.93 3.07 14.77
N ALA A 22 36.04 3.45 14.14
CA ALA A 22 36.06 4.50 13.12
C ALA A 22 35.42 4.06 11.78
N ALA A 23 35.62 2.79 11.39
CA ALA A 23 35.00 2.22 10.19
C ALA A 23 33.47 2.09 10.35
N ASP A 24 33.01 1.66 11.51
CA ASP A 24 31.58 1.55 11.83
C ASP A 24 30.91 2.93 11.92
N ALA A 25 31.58 3.92 12.53
CA ALA A 25 31.10 5.30 12.57
C ALA A 25 31.01 5.93 11.16
N LYS A 26 32.00 5.67 10.30
CA LYS A 26 31.97 6.14 8.91
C LYS A 26 30.83 5.49 8.13
N LYS A 27 30.65 4.17 8.26
CA LYS A 27 29.54 3.44 7.63
C LYS A 27 28.19 4.03 8.03
N LEU A 28 27.98 4.27 9.32
CA LEU A 28 26.73 4.85 9.82
C LEU A 28 26.51 6.28 9.29
N ALA A 29 27.57 7.08 9.20
CA ALA A 29 27.52 8.42 8.62
C ALA A 29 27.17 8.39 7.13
N ASP A 30 27.77 7.47 6.35
CA ASP A 30 27.50 7.30 4.92
C ASP A 30 26.05 6.84 4.68
N GLU A 31 25.56 5.88 5.47
CA GLU A 31 24.18 5.40 5.43
C GLU A 31 23.17 6.50 5.80
N THR A 32 23.48 7.30 6.81
CA THR A 32 22.65 8.45 7.22
C THR A 32 22.62 9.52 6.13
N ALA A 33 23.77 9.83 5.53
CA ALA A 33 23.86 10.78 4.44
C ALA A 33 23.09 10.30 3.20
N LEU A 34 23.18 9.00 2.88
CA LEU A 34 22.40 8.37 1.83
C LEU A 34 20.91 8.53 2.10
N LEU A 35 20.42 8.10 3.26
CA LEU A 35 19.00 8.23 3.60
C LEU A 35 18.51 9.67 3.43
N LYS A 36 19.24 10.63 4.01
CA LYS A 36 18.91 12.06 3.90
C LYS A 36 18.87 12.57 2.46
N SER A 37 19.70 12.02 1.56
CA SER A 37 19.68 12.38 0.14
C SER A 37 18.46 11.85 -0.62
N LEU A 38 17.78 10.84 -0.07
CA LEU A 38 16.59 10.23 -0.67
C LEU A 38 15.27 10.80 -0.09
N GLU A 39 15.33 11.47 1.06
CA GLU A 39 14.15 12.00 1.75
C GLU A 39 13.38 13.01 0.90
N ILE A 40 12.06 12.92 0.98
CA ILE A 40 11.14 13.94 0.50
C ILE A 40 11.26 15.15 1.43
N THR A 41 11.36 16.34 0.84
CA THR A 41 11.35 17.62 1.56
C THR A 41 9.93 18.20 1.61
N PRO A 42 9.63 19.17 2.50
CA PRO A 42 8.30 19.78 2.59
C PRO A 42 7.77 20.34 1.25
N GLY A 43 8.66 20.91 0.42
CA GLY A 43 8.29 21.46 -0.89
C GLY A 43 8.03 20.39 -1.97
N GLN A 44 8.33 19.12 -1.69
CA GLN A 44 8.10 17.98 -2.57
C GLN A 44 6.90 17.13 -2.14
N LEU A 45 6.31 17.38 -0.95
CA LEU A 45 5.19 16.61 -0.44
C LEU A 45 4.05 16.58 -1.47
N LYS A 46 3.56 15.39 -1.82
CA LYS A 46 2.56 15.26 -2.89
C LYS A 46 1.28 16.03 -2.53
N PRO A 47 0.65 16.77 -3.47
CA PRO A 47 -0.68 17.30 -3.24
C PRO A 47 -1.69 16.15 -3.16
N LEU A 48 -2.74 16.32 -2.36
CA LEU A 48 -3.85 15.37 -2.31
C LEU A 48 -4.85 15.69 -3.43
N VAL A 49 -5.23 14.69 -4.22
CA VAL A 49 -6.19 14.81 -5.34
C VAL A 49 -7.60 14.44 -4.87
N LEU A 50 -8.08 15.06 -3.78
CA LEU A 50 -9.32 14.64 -3.12
C LEU A 50 -10.60 14.96 -3.90
N ASP A 51 -10.52 15.92 -4.82
CA ASP A 51 -11.66 16.40 -5.58
C ASP A 51 -11.82 15.60 -6.88
N THR A 52 -12.90 14.83 -6.97
CA THR A 52 -13.28 14.07 -8.16
C THR A 52 -14.28 14.87 -8.98
N LYS A 53 -13.79 15.54 -10.02
CA LYS A 53 -14.62 16.31 -10.96
C LYS A 53 -15.35 15.37 -11.90
N LEU A 54 -16.68 15.38 -11.85
CA LEU A 54 -17.54 14.61 -12.75
C LEU A 54 -18.04 15.48 -13.91
N VAL A 55 -18.37 16.74 -13.60
CA VAL A 55 -18.77 17.76 -14.56
C VAL A 55 -18.06 19.06 -14.20
N GLU A 56 -17.44 19.72 -15.17
CA GLU A 56 -16.74 21.00 -15.00
C GLU A 56 -17.06 21.91 -16.19
N ASP A 57 -17.44 23.15 -15.90
CA ASP A 57 -17.74 24.19 -16.91
C ASP A 57 -18.71 23.72 -18.01
N GLY A 58 -19.74 22.97 -17.62
CA GLY A 58 -20.76 22.46 -18.54
C GLY A 58 -20.28 21.32 -19.45
N LYS A 59 -19.13 20.70 -19.14
CA LYS A 59 -18.57 19.56 -19.90
C LYS A 59 -18.39 18.35 -18.99
N ALA A 60 -18.51 17.16 -19.59
CA ALA A 60 -18.20 15.93 -18.89
C ALA A 60 -16.70 15.89 -18.58
N ALA A 61 -16.36 15.64 -17.30
CA ALA A 61 -15.00 15.45 -16.81
C ALA A 61 -14.74 14.00 -16.33
N ALA A 62 -15.76 13.14 -16.47
CA ALA A 62 -15.71 11.73 -16.11
C ALA A 62 -16.48 10.85 -17.09
N VAL A 63 -16.17 9.55 -17.07
CA VAL A 63 -16.90 8.48 -17.77
C VAL A 63 -17.49 7.49 -16.77
N ILE A 64 -18.68 6.97 -17.07
CA ILE A 64 -19.28 5.85 -16.33
C ILE A 64 -18.86 4.54 -17.02
N CYS A 65 -18.25 3.63 -16.26
CA CYS A 65 -17.81 2.32 -16.72
C CYS A 65 -18.50 1.22 -15.93
N HIS A 66 -19.28 0.37 -16.60
CA HIS A 66 -20.07 -0.67 -15.95
C HIS A 66 -19.75 -2.08 -16.46
N ALA A 67 -20.00 -3.10 -15.64
CA ALA A 67 -20.01 -4.49 -16.07
C ALA A 67 -21.06 -4.72 -17.17
N ALA A 68 -20.81 -5.64 -18.10
CA ALA A 68 -21.63 -5.80 -19.30
C ALA A 68 -23.07 -6.28 -19.02
N ASP A 69 -23.30 -6.95 -17.89
CA ASP A 69 -24.60 -7.48 -17.50
C ASP A 69 -25.67 -6.37 -17.34
N PRO A 70 -26.92 -6.61 -17.79
CA PRO A 70 -28.00 -5.61 -17.75
C PRO A 70 -28.21 -4.93 -16.40
N ALA A 71 -28.06 -5.65 -15.28
CA ALA A 71 -28.33 -5.07 -13.96
C ALA A 71 -27.36 -3.94 -13.61
N TRP A 72 -26.08 -4.06 -13.99
CA TRP A 72 -25.08 -3.01 -13.78
C TRP A 72 -25.26 -1.85 -14.75
N ARG A 73 -25.69 -2.11 -15.98
CA ARG A 73 -26.06 -1.05 -16.95
C ARG A 73 -27.24 -0.22 -16.45
N GLU A 74 -28.27 -0.85 -15.89
CA GLU A 74 -29.43 -0.14 -15.32
C GLU A 74 -29.01 0.77 -14.16
N ALA A 75 -28.15 0.28 -13.27
CA ALA A 75 -27.58 1.07 -12.18
C ALA A 75 -26.74 2.25 -12.72
N ALA A 76 -25.94 2.03 -13.77
CA ALA A 76 -25.15 3.06 -14.43
C ALA A 76 -26.03 4.16 -15.05
N ALA A 77 -27.11 3.76 -15.73
CA ALA A 77 -28.08 4.68 -16.32
C ALA A 77 -28.81 5.54 -15.26
N LEU A 78 -29.07 4.97 -14.08
CA LEU A 78 -29.64 5.71 -12.95
C LEU A 78 -28.71 6.84 -12.51
N ILE A 79 -27.41 6.57 -12.37
CA ILE A 79 -26.40 7.59 -12.02
C ILE A 79 -26.28 8.63 -13.15
N GLN A 80 -26.17 8.19 -14.42
CA GLN A 80 -26.06 9.08 -15.57
C GLN A 80 -27.22 10.07 -15.63
N LYS A 81 -28.45 9.58 -15.41
CA LYS A 81 -29.67 10.40 -15.36
C LYS A 81 -29.60 11.42 -14.22
N ALA A 82 -29.19 11.01 -13.02
CA ALA A 82 -29.06 11.91 -11.89
C ALA A 82 -28.04 13.04 -12.15
N VAL A 83 -26.90 12.72 -12.77
CA VAL A 83 -25.90 13.74 -13.17
C VAL A 83 -26.48 14.68 -14.21
N ALA A 84 -27.16 14.17 -15.24
CA ALA A 84 -27.77 14.99 -16.28
C ALA A 84 -28.85 15.92 -15.73
N GLU A 85 -29.69 15.44 -14.81
CA GLU A 85 -30.73 16.26 -14.17
C GLU A 85 -30.13 17.35 -13.26
N ALA A 86 -29.09 17.02 -12.49
CA ALA A 86 -28.48 17.97 -11.54
C ALA A 86 -27.60 19.02 -12.24
N THR A 87 -26.94 18.65 -13.34
CA THR A 87 -25.90 19.48 -13.97
C THR A 87 -26.25 19.98 -15.37
N GLY A 88 -27.23 19.36 -16.04
CA GLY A 88 -27.49 19.58 -17.47
C GLY A 88 -26.49 18.90 -18.41
N VAL A 89 -25.57 18.07 -17.89
CA VAL A 89 -24.52 17.39 -18.67
C VAL A 89 -24.69 15.88 -18.58
N MET A 90 -24.68 15.22 -19.73
CA MET A 90 -24.72 13.75 -19.81
C MET A 90 -23.29 13.21 -19.84
N LEU A 91 -22.93 12.37 -18.87
CA LEU A 91 -21.64 11.68 -18.87
C LEU A 91 -21.61 10.58 -19.94
N PRO A 92 -20.50 10.36 -20.64
CA PRO A 92 -20.31 9.17 -21.45
C PRO A 92 -20.45 7.90 -20.61
N MET A 93 -20.99 6.84 -21.21
CA MET A 93 -21.14 5.52 -20.58
C MET A 93 -20.51 4.46 -21.47
N LYS A 94 -19.70 3.58 -20.88
CA LYS A 94 -19.01 2.49 -21.54
C LYS A 94 -19.11 1.21 -20.71
N THR A 95 -19.02 0.07 -21.35
CA THR A 95 -18.74 -1.21 -20.68
C THR A 95 -17.26 -1.28 -20.30
N GLU A 96 -16.94 -2.19 -19.37
CA GLU A 96 -15.57 -2.47 -18.97
C GLU A 96 -14.67 -2.91 -20.14
N ALA A 97 -15.21 -3.61 -21.15
CA ALA A 97 -14.49 -3.99 -22.35
C ALA A 97 -14.19 -2.79 -23.28
N GLU A 98 -15.12 -1.83 -23.40
CA GLU A 98 -15.02 -0.68 -24.30
C GLU A 98 -14.12 0.46 -23.79
N LEU A 99 -13.86 0.53 -22.48
CA LEU A 99 -12.97 1.51 -21.87
C LEU A 99 -11.59 0.88 -21.66
N SER A 100 -10.58 1.25 -22.46
CA SER A 100 -9.19 0.82 -22.24
C SER A 100 -8.60 1.40 -20.94
N PHE A 101 -7.53 0.80 -20.41
CA PHE A 101 -6.86 1.33 -19.21
C PHE A 101 -6.26 2.72 -19.45
N GLU A 102 -5.71 2.99 -20.63
CA GLU A 102 -5.15 4.29 -21.00
C GLU A 102 -6.23 5.39 -21.01
N GLN A 103 -7.41 5.06 -21.53
CA GLN A 103 -8.57 5.95 -21.49
C GLN A 103 -9.06 6.19 -20.05
N ALA A 104 -9.08 5.14 -19.21
CA ALA A 104 -9.46 5.25 -17.81
C ALA A 104 -8.44 6.11 -17.03
N ASP A 105 -7.15 5.95 -17.30
CA ASP A 105 -6.07 6.67 -16.62
C ASP A 105 -6.00 8.15 -17.04
N SER A 106 -6.72 8.56 -18.09
CA SER A 106 -6.73 9.93 -18.63
C SER A 106 -7.91 10.81 -18.18
N GLN A 107 -8.81 10.29 -17.34
CA GLN A 107 -9.99 11.02 -16.87
C GLN A 107 -10.55 10.39 -15.59
N ASN A 108 -11.48 11.05 -14.90
CA ASN A 108 -12.14 10.45 -13.75
C ASN A 108 -13.14 9.36 -14.20
N VAL A 109 -13.29 8.29 -13.40
CA VAL A 109 -14.15 7.15 -13.77
C VAL A 109 -15.11 6.79 -12.64
N ILE A 110 -16.38 6.64 -12.96
CA ILE A 110 -17.37 6.02 -12.07
C ILE A 110 -17.49 4.54 -12.45
N LEU A 111 -17.20 3.63 -11.52
CA LEU A 111 -17.18 2.20 -11.72
C LEU A 111 -18.43 1.53 -11.12
N LEU A 112 -19.06 0.67 -11.92
CA LEU A 112 -20.09 -0.27 -11.48
C LEU A 112 -19.66 -1.70 -11.84
N GLY A 113 -19.64 -2.58 -10.85
CA GLY A 113 -19.09 -3.93 -10.97
C GLY A 113 -18.36 -4.34 -9.69
N HIS A 114 -17.73 -5.50 -9.72
CA HIS A 114 -16.86 -6.03 -8.68
C HIS A 114 -15.66 -6.72 -9.35
N LEU A 115 -14.77 -7.29 -8.53
CA LEU A 115 -13.57 -8.02 -8.98
C LEU A 115 -13.84 -8.90 -10.23
N ASP A 116 -14.85 -9.76 -10.17
CA ASP A 116 -15.05 -10.80 -11.19
C ASP A 116 -15.68 -10.33 -12.50
N ASN A 117 -16.28 -9.13 -12.57
CA ASN A 117 -17.08 -8.71 -13.74
C ASN A 117 -16.76 -7.32 -14.29
N ASN A 118 -15.76 -6.63 -13.74
CA ASN A 118 -15.28 -5.36 -14.25
C ASN A 118 -13.76 -5.27 -14.11
N ARG A 119 -13.03 -5.34 -15.22
CA ARG A 119 -11.55 -5.39 -15.20
C ARG A 119 -10.87 -4.15 -14.60
N HIS A 120 -11.55 -2.99 -14.59
CA HIS A 120 -11.04 -1.80 -13.92
C HIS A 120 -11.17 -1.92 -12.41
N VAL A 121 -12.27 -2.51 -11.93
CA VAL A 121 -12.42 -2.87 -10.52
C VAL A 121 -11.41 -3.95 -10.13
N ALA A 122 -11.17 -4.95 -10.98
CA ALA A 122 -10.13 -5.96 -10.76
C ALA A 122 -8.73 -5.35 -10.62
N ARG A 123 -8.34 -4.44 -11.52
CA ARG A 123 -7.05 -3.73 -11.44
C ARG A 123 -6.88 -2.97 -10.12
N LEU A 124 -7.94 -2.29 -9.66
CA LEU A 124 -7.94 -1.60 -8.37
C LEU A 124 -7.88 -2.59 -7.20
N TYR A 125 -8.65 -3.68 -7.24
CA TYR A 125 -8.70 -4.72 -6.21
C TYR A 125 -7.34 -5.40 -6.04
N HIS A 126 -6.68 -5.75 -7.15
CA HIS A 126 -5.35 -6.36 -7.18
C HIS A 126 -4.25 -5.44 -6.62
N ASN A 127 -4.50 -4.13 -6.59
CA ASN A 127 -3.65 -3.13 -5.93
C ASN A 127 -4.20 -2.69 -4.57
N PHE A 128 -5.14 -3.44 -3.98
CA PHE A 128 -5.76 -3.21 -2.66
C PHE A 128 -6.60 -1.92 -2.53
N PHE A 129 -6.81 -1.19 -3.64
CA PHE A 129 -7.56 0.05 -3.67
C PHE A 129 -9.07 -0.15 -3.53
N VAL A 130 -9.61 -1.35 -3.67
CA VAL A 130 -11.02 -1.62 -3.38
C VAL A 130 -11.13 -2.99 -2.73
N CYS A 131 -12.23 -3.24 -2.02
CA CYS A 131 -12.47 -4.52 -1.34
C CYS A 131 -13.59 -5.34 -2.00
N LEU A 132 -14.22 -4.82 -3.05
CA LEU A 132 -15.45 -5.38 -3.59
C LEU A 132 -15.22 -6.61 -4.47
N ASP A 133 -15.46 -7.77 -3.86
CA ASP A 133 -15.63 -9.07 -4.50
C ASP A 133 -17.02 -9.65 -4.16
N VAL A 134 -17.33 -10.87 -4.61
CA VAL A 134 -18.62 -11.54 -4.35
C VAL A 134 -18.87 -11.88 -2.88
N GLY A 135 -17.84 -11.90 -2.03
CA GLY A 135 -17.93 -12.25 -0.61
C GLY A 135 -17.95 -11.04 0.34
N PHE A 136 -17.71 -9.83 -0.16
CA PHE A 136 -17.45 -8.66 0.67
C PHE A 136 -18.72 -8.03 1.28
N THR A 137 -19.61 -7.46 0.47
CA THR A 137 -20.78 -6.72 0.99
C THR A 137 -21.97 -7.63 1.26
N GLY A 138 -22.01 -8.79 0.60
CA GLY A 138 -23.18 -9.65 0.52
C GLY A 138 -24.26 -9.09 -0.41
N ARG A 139 -25.34 -9.86 -0.63
CA ARG A 139 -26.36 -9.60 -1.67
C ARG A 139 -27.00 -8.23 -1.60
N ASN A 140 -27.40 -7.80 -0.42
CA ASN A 140 -28.07 -6.52 -0.21
C ASN A 140 -27.16 -5.38 0.20
N GLY A 141 -25.88 -5.68 0.48
CA GLY A 141 -24.87 -4.71 0.86
C GLY A 141 -24.28 -4.00 -0.35
N HIS A 142 -23.65 -2.86 -0.12
CA HIS A 142 -23.06 -2.04 -1.17
C HIS A 142 -21.93 -1.15 -0.64
N GLU A 143 -21.16 -0.60 -1.56
CA GLU A 143 -20.04 0.29 -1.32
C GLU A 143 -20.08 1.50 -2.27
N ILE A 144 -19.85 2.68 -1.71
CA ILE A 144 -19.54 3.91 -2.44
C ILE A 144 -18.20 4.42 -1.93
N ARG A 145 -17.15 4.30 -2.76
CA ARG A 145 -15.78 4.61 -2.39
C ARG A 145 -15.08 5.42 -3.47
N SER A 146 -14.38 6.48 -3.08
CA SER A 146 -13.39 7.12 -3.96
C SER A 146 -12.01 6.48 -3.80
N VAL A 147 -11.28 6.40 -4.91
CA VAL A 147 -9.86 6.03 -4.97
C VAL A 147 -9.16 7.16 -5.70
N HIS A 148 -8.36 7.97 -4.99
CA HIS A 148 -7.73 9.11 -5.62
C HIS A 148 -6.34 8.78 -6.16
N ASP A 149 -6.09 9.23 -7.39
CA ASP A 149 -4.82 9.12 -8.07
C ASP A 149 -4.08 7.76 -7.93
N PRO A 150 -4.75 6.59 -8.06
CA PRO A 150 -4.13 5.29 -7.72
C PRO A 150 -2.88 4.95 -8.57
N PHE A 151 -2.76 5.57 -9.74
CA PHE A 151 -1.71 5.30 -10.71
C PHE A 151 -0.81 6.52 -11.02
N GLY A 152 -0.91 7.61 -10.26
CA GLY A 152 -0.10 8.82 -10.48
C GLY A 152 -0.48 9.63 -11.72
N THR A 153 -1.73 9.50 -12.20
CA THR A 153 -2.24 10.20 -13.39
C THR A 153 -3.08 11.44 -13.07
N LYS A 154 -3.27 11.75 -11.78
CA LYS A 154 -4.12 12.82 -11.24
C LYS A 154 -5.61 12.63 -11.50
N HIS A 155 -6.01 11.41 -11.82
CA HIS A 155 -7.40 11.03 -12.07
C HIS A 155 -7.89 10.01 -11.05
N ASN A 156 -9.14 10.17 -10.66
CA ASN A 156 -9.76 9.43 -9.57
C ASN A 156 -10.79 8.44 -10.09
N TYR A 157 -11.02 7.41 -9.30
CA TYR A 157 -12.10 6.45 -9.49
C TYR A 157 -13.13 6.62 -8.38
N ILE A 158 -14.40 6.41 -8.70
CA ILE A 158 -15.48 6.22 -7.73
C ILE A 158 -16.11 4.87 -8.00
N LEU A 159 -15.98 3.94 -7.07
CA LEU A 159 -16.74 2.68 -7.09
C LEU A 159 -18.10 2.92 -6.43
N ALA A 160 -19.20 2.68 -7.15
CA ALA A 160 -20.56 2.73 -6.63
C ALA A 160 -21.28 1.43 -6.99
N SER A 161 -21.08 0.39 -6.18
CA SER A 161 -21.49 -0.97 -6.54
C SER A 161 -21.70 -1.88 -5.32
N GLY A 162 -22.19 -3.09 -5.53
CA GLY A 162 -22.26 -4.14 -4.51
C GLY A 162 -21.73 -5.46 -5.04
N SER A 163 -21.54 -6.44 -4.16
CA SER A 163 -21.16 -7.82 -4.53
C SER A 163 -22.16 -8.46 -5.50
N PHE A 164 -23.40 -7.98 -5.52
CA PHE A 164 -24.49 -8.47 -6.38
C PHE A 164 -25.30 -7.31 -6.99
N ALA A 165 -26.17 -7.64 -7.94
CA ALA A 165 -27.02 -6.69 -8.65
C ALA A 165 -27.92 -5.87 -7.71
N GLU A 166 -28.47 -6.50 -6.68
CA GLU A 166 -29.38 -5.87 -5.71
C GLU A 166 -28.65 -4.81 -4.89
N GLY A 167 -27.46 -5.13 -4.37
CA GLY A 167 -26.56 -4.19 -3.72
C GLY A 167 -26.12 -3.06 -4.65
N THR A 168 -25.73 -3.39 -5.88
CA THR A 168 -25.33 -2.40 -6.89
C THR A 168 -26.42 -1.39 -7.17
N ARG A 169 -27.69 -1.82 -7.27
CA ARG A 169 -28.83 -0.92 -7.42
C ARG A 169 -28.96 0.05 -6.24
N LYS A 170 -28.74 -0.41 -5.01
CA LYS A 170 -28.79 0.44 -3.81
C LYS A 170 -27.64 1.44 -3.78
N ALA A 171 -26.42 1.03 -4.12
CA ALA A 171 -25.29 1.94 -4.28
C ALA A 171 -25.60 3.03 -5.32
N ALA A 172 -26.14 2.66 -6.49
CA ALA A 172 -26.50 3.64 -7.51
C ALA A 172 -27.57 4.63 -7.03
N GLN A 173 -28.58 4.16 -6.28
CA GLN A 173 -29.61 5.02 -5.69
C GLN A 173 -29.02 6.01 -4.68
N ALA A 174 -28.21 5.54 -3.74
CA ALA A 174 -27.54 6.38 -2.75
C ALA A 174 -26.58 7.38 -3.41
N PHE A 175 -25.82 6.94 -4.42
CA PHE A 175 -24.93 7.81 -5.18
C PHE A 175 -25.70 8.87 -5.97
N ALA A 176 -26.83 8.52 -6.60
CA ALA A 176 -27.67 9.47 -7.31
C ALA A 176 -28.26 10.54 -6.37
N GLU A 177 -28.63 10.17 -5.15
CA GLU A 177 -29.07 11.13 -4.14
C GLU A 177 -27.93 12.09 -3.76
N LEU A 178 -26.72 11.58 -3.54
CA LEU A 178 -25.53 12.41 -3.33
C LEU A 178 -25.29 13.37 -4.50
N VAL A 179 -25.44 12.89 -5.75
CA VAL A 179 -25.31 13.72 -6.96
C VAL A 179 -26.36 14.84 -6.98
N ARG A 180 -27.62 14.57 -6.62
CA ARG A 180 -28.67 15.60 -6.56
C ARG A 180 -28.38 16.66 -5.50
N GLN A 181 -27.79 16.26 -4.37
CA GLN A 181 -27.44 17.16 -3.28
C GLN A 181 -26.24 18.05 -3.59
N LYS A 182 -25.24 17.53 -4.32
CA LYS A 182 -23.96 18.20 -4.57
C LYS A 182 -23.84 18.83 -5.95
N GLY A 183 -24.62 18.34 -6.92
CA GLY A 183 -24.62 18.82 -8.29
C GLY A 183 -25.26 20.19 -8.42
N SER A 184 -24.73 20.98 -9.35
CA SER A 184 -25.30 22.25 -9.75
C SER A 184 -25.17 22.40 -11.26
N LYS A 185 -25.89 23.36 -11.85
CA LYS A 185 -25.85 23.57 -13.30
C LYS A 185 -24.42 23.75 -13.79
N GLY A 186 -24.00 22.85 -14.68
CA GLY A 186 -22.68 22.80 -15.31
C GLY A 186 -21.54 22.31 -14.42
N ASN A 187 -21.77 21.93 -13.16
CA ASN A 187 -20.70 21.57 -12.23
C ASN A 187 -21.10 20.46 -11.24
N LEU A 188 -20.22 19.47 -11.09
CA LEU A 188 -20.33 18.43 -10.07
C LEU A 188 -18.94 17.94 -9.71
N THR A 189 -18.54 18.18 -8.46
CA THR A 189 -17.30 17.68 -7.87
C THR A 189 -17.64 16.99 -6.57
N LEU A 190 -17.09 15.79 -6.36
CA LEU A 190 -17.25 15.02 -5.14
C LEU A 190 -15.90 14.87 -4.46
N GLY A 191 -15.85 15.16 -3.15
CA GLY A 191 -14.67 14.89 -2.34
C GLY A 191 -14.51 13.40 -2.04
N ARG A 192 -13.72 13.09 -0.99
CA ARG A 192 -13.51 11.72 -0.53
C ARG A 192 -14.82 11.02 -0.14
N LEU A 193 -15.02 9.79 -0.63
CA LEU A 193 -16.15 8.92 -0.30
C LEU A 193 -15.67 7.61 0.30
N LEU A 194 -16.33 7.18 1.37
CA LEU A 194 -16.18 5.85 1.95
C LEU A 194 -17.45 5.50 2.73
N GLU A 195 -18.42 4.94 2.02
CA GLU A 195 -19.67 4.43 2.57
C GLU A 195 -19.77 2.94 2.26
N VAL A 196 -19.97 2.13 3.29
CA VAL A 196 -20.10 0.68 3.15
C VAL A 196 -21.27 0.21 3.98
N THR A 197 -22.20 -0.50 3.34
CA THR A 197 -23.31 -1.20 4.00
C THR A 197 -23.13 -2.69 3.79
N PHE A 198 -23.11 -3.46 4.86
CA PHE A 198 -23.04 -4.91 4.80
C PHE A 198 -24.44 -5.54 4.87
N ASP A 199 -24.67 -6.59 4.08
CA ASP A 199 -25.75 -7.52 4.29
C ASP A 199 -25.43 -8.39 5.52
N ALA A 200 -26.28 -8.33 6.55
CA ALA A 200 -26.07 -9.09 7.78
C ALA A 200 -26.26 -10.60 7.58
N GLN A 201 -26.95 -11.03 6.52
CA GLN A 201 -27.39 -12.42 6.32
C GLN A 201 -26.60 -13.16 5.23
N ASP A 202 -26.09 -12.46 4.22
CA ASP A 202 -25.55 -13.09 3.00
C ASP A 202 -24.14 -12.60 2.65
N ARG A 203 -23.24 -12.49 3.63
CA ARG A 203 -21.83 -12.15 3.40
C ARG A 203 -20.89 -13.22 3.96
N ALA A 204 -19.78 -13.44 3.26
CA ALA A 204 -18.79 -14.44 3.65
C ALA A 204 -17.88 -13.97 4.79
N SER A 205 -17.57 -12.67 4.83
CA SER A 205 -16.70 -12.09 5.85
C SER A 205 -17.46 -11.84 7.17
N PRO A 206 -16.86 -12.08 8.35
CA PRO A 206 -17.46 -11.75 9.65
C PRO A 206 -17.54 -10.24 9.88
N ALA A 207 -18.40 -9.80 10.82
CA ALA A 207 -18.65 -8.38 11.03
C ALA A 207 -17.43 -7.81 11.71
N PRO A 208 -16.83 -6.73 11.20
CA PRO A 208 -15.79 -6.05 11.94
C PRO A 208 -16.34 -5.64 13.30
N ARG A 209 -15.54 -5.86 14.35
CA ARG A 209 -15.93 -5.48 15.70
C ARG A 209 -16.07 -3.96 15.76
N THR A 210 -17.18 -3.44 16.28
CA THR A 210 -17.29 -2.01 16.59
C THR A 210 -16.36 -1.64 17.74
N LEU A 211 -15.61 -0.56 17.58
CA LEU A 211 -14.72 -0.02 18.61
C LEU A 211 -15.30 1.27 19.16
N ASN A 212 -15.13 1.48 20.46
CA ASN A 212 -15.34 2.79 21.07
C ASN A 212 -14.00 3.42 21.47
N GLU A 213 -14.05 4.71 21.81
CA GLU A 213 -12.86 5.51 22.14
C GLU A 213 -12.01 4.88 23.25
N LYS A 214 -12.62 4.45 24.37
CA LYS A 214 -11.89 3.81 25.47
C LYS A 214 -11.22 2.51 25.03
N GLN A 215 -11.92 1.67 24.26
CA GLN A 215 -11.35 0.44 23.73
C GLN A 215 -10.17 0.72 22.77
N ARG A 216 -10.28 1.76 21.94
CA ARG A 216 -9.19 2.23 21.08
C ARG A 216 -7.98 2.66 21.92
N GLU A 217 -8.18 3.47 22.95
CA GLU A 217 -7.10 3.97 23.81
C GLU A 217 -6.37 2.85 24.55
N ASP A 218 -7.12 1.93 25.17
CA ASP A 218 -6.56 0.77 25.88
C ASP A 218 -5.71 -0.10 24.92
N LEU A 219 -6.19 -0.25 23.69
CA LEU A 219 -5.51 -1.01 22.65
C LEU A 219 -4.25 -0.31 22.13
N VAL A 220 -4.30 0.98 21.83
CA VAL A 220 -3.15 1.77 21.36
C VAL A 220 -2.06 1.81 22.45
N SER A 221 -2.45 1.94 23.72
CA SER A 221 -1.54 1.86 24.86
C SER A 221 -0.82 0.52 24.92
N THR A 222 -1.55 -0.58 24.74
CA THR A 222 -0.98 -1.94 24.70
C THR A 222 -0.06 -2.11 23.49
N TYR A 223 -0.50 -1.67 22.31
CA TYR A 223 0.30 -1.69 21.09
C TYR A 223 1.64 -0.98 21.28
N ARG A 224 1.61 0.23 21.83
CA ARG A 224 2.81 1.06 21.99
C ARG A 224 3.86 0.39 22.88
N LYS A 225 3.43 -0.29 23.95
CA LYS A 225 4.33 -1.09 24.80
C LYS A 225 5.01 -2.21 24.01
N VAL A 226 4.25 -2.92 23.17
CA VAL A 226 4.79 -4.00 22.33
C VAL A 226 5.72 -3.45 21.25
N MET A 227 5.32 -2.38 20.56
CA MET A 227 6.10 -1.76 19.48
C MET A 227 7.47 -1.26 19.96
N LEU A 228 7.53 -0.68 21.17
CA LEU A 228 8.77 -0.17 21.76
C LEU A 228 9.56 -1.25 22.52
N SER A 229 9.08 -2.51 22.55
CA SER A 229 9.81 -3.61 23.16
C SER A 229 10.78 -4.25 22.15
N PRO A 230 12.07 -4.47 22.52
CA PRO A 230 13.05 -5.07 21.61
C PRO A 230 12.60 -6.43 21.05
N GLY A 231 12.68 -6.61 19.73
CA GLY A 231 12.35 -7.88 19.07
C GLY A 231 10.85 -8.20 18.97
N GLN A 232 9.97 -7.24 19.27
CA GLN A 232 8.52 -7.41 19.24
C GLN A 232 7.83 -6.60 18.14
N ALA A 233 8.60 -5.89 17.30
CA ALA A 233 8.03 -5.01 16.28
C ALA A 233 7.15 -5.76 15.28
N ARG A 234 7.54 -6.98 14.85
CA ARG A 234 6.70 -7.81 13.97
C ARG A 234 5.30 -8.04 14.52
N THR A 235 5.20 -8.39 15.81
CA THR A 235 3.93 -8.61 16.50
C THR A 235 3.11 -7.32 16.58
N ALA A 236 3.76 -6.19 16.84
CA ALA A 236 3.11 -4.90 16.82
C ALA A 236 2.60 -4.57 15.42
N VAL A 237 3.44 -4.64 14.38
CA VAL A 237 3.05 -4.30 13.01
C VAL A 237 1.91 -5.17 12.49
N ALA A 238 1.85 -6.46 12.84
CA ALA A 238 0.68 -7.29 12.51
C ALA A 238 -0.64 -6.67 13.01
N ARG A 239 -0.65 -6.09 14.23
CA ARG A 239 -1.81 -5.35 14.74
C ARG A 239 -2.01 -4.04 13.98
N LEU A 240 -0.96 -3.29 13.66
CA LEU A 240 -1.10 -2.09 12.83
C LEU A 240 -1.79 -2.42 11.50
N VAL A 241 -1.44 -3.55 10.88
CA VAL A 241 -2.05 -4.04 9.65
C VAL A 241 -3.53 -4.36 9.83
N ASP A 242 -3.89 -5.10 10.88
CA ASP A 242 -5.29 -5.41 11.18
C ASP A 242 -6.18 -4.16 11.27
N TYR A 243 -5.68 -3.10 11.91
CA TYR A 243 -6.44 -1.87 12.10
C TYR A 243 -6.48 -1.01 10.83
N GLY A 244 -5.40 -0.98 10.05
CA GLY A 244 -5.39 -0.34 8.74
C GLY A 244 -6.35 -1.03 7.76
N VAL A 245 -6.33 -2.36 7.68
CA VAL A 245 -7.26 -3.13 6.85
C VAL A 245 -8.70 -2.98 7.36
N GLY A 246 -8.89 -3.00 8.68
CA GLY A 246 -10.18 -2.74 9.31
C GLY A 246 -10.78 -1.42 8.86
N PHE A 247 -10.03 -0.32 8.99
CA PHE A 247 -10.46 0.99 8.52
C PHE A 247 -10.74 0.99 7.00
N ARG A 248 -9.88 0.34 6.21
CA ARG A 248 -10.08 0.23 4.76
C ARG A 248 -11.43 -0.41 4.45
N ARG A 249 -11.77 -1.51 5.12
CA ARG A 249 -12.98 -2.30 4.86
C ARG A 249 -14.27 -1.68 5.38
N THR A 250 -14.21 -0.83 6.41
CA THR A 250 -15.43 -0.33 7.09
C THR A 250 -15.65 1.17 6.98
N GLY A 251 -14.59 1.96 6.84
CA GLY A 251 -14.65 3.40 7.09
C GLY A 251 -14.84 3.78 8.55
N ASP A 252 -14.77 2.83 9.49
CA ASP A 252 -14.95 3.08 10.93
C ASP A 252 -13.83 3.98 11.46
N ARG A 253 -14.25 5.11 12.04
CA ARG A 253 -13.35 6.16 12.52
C ARG A 253 -12.39 5.67 13.61
N GLU A 254 -12.83 4.80 14.51
CA GLU A 254 -12.00 4.33 15.62
C GLU A 254 -10.89 3.38 15.14
N TYR A 255 -11.16 2.58 14.09
CA TYR A 255 -10.09 1.83 13.41
C TYR A 255 -9.07 2.77 12.77
N GLY A 256 -9.54 3.82 12.08
CA GLY A 256 -8.66 4.81 11.44
C GLY A 256 -7.78 5.54 12.46
N LEU A 257 -8.36 5.99 13.56
CA LEU A 257 -7.61 6.65 14.65
C LEU A 257 -6.61 5.70 15.32
N ALA A 258 -6.98 4.43 15.54
CA ALA A 258 -6.05 3.42 16.04
C ALA A 258 -4.87 3.23 15.08
N TYR A 259 -5.14 3.04 13.79
CA TYR A 259 -4.10 2.90 12.75
C TYR A 259 -3.14 4.10 12.75
N ARG A 260 -3.67 5.33 12.78
CA ARG A 260 -2.85 6.56 12.84
C ARG A 260 -1.92 6.55 14.06
N ASP A 261 -2.47 6.27 15.25
CA ASP A 261 -1.68 6.30 16.48
C ASP A 261 -0.64 5.17 16.53
N MET A 262 -0.92 4.04 15.90
CA MET A 262 0.04 2.94 15.71
C MET A 262 1.16 3.31 14.74
N MET A 263 0.85 3.95 13.59
CA MET A 263 1.86 4.48 12.66
C MET A 263 2.78 5.49 13.36
N ARG A 264 2.24 6.37 14.22
CA ARG A 264 3.04 7.30 15.03
C ARG A 264 4.00 6.57 15.98
N ALA A 265 3.55 5.50 16.63
CA ALA A 265 4.40 4.69 17.49
C ALA A 265 5.47 3.90 16.71
N LEU A 266 5.18 3.45 15.49
CA LEU A 266 6.18 2.88 14.59
C LEU A 266 7.24 3.92 14.18
N LEU A 267 6.82 5.13 13.81
CA LEU A 267 7.75 6.23 13.50
C LEU A 267 8.63 6.59 14.69
N GLU A 268 8.06 6.64 15.89
CA GLU A 268 8.82 6.88 17.11
C GLU A 268 9.84 5.78 17.37
N TYR A 269 9.45 4.51 17.21
CA TYR A 269 10.36 3.38 17.37
C TYR A 269 11.60 3.54 16.46
N TYR A 270 11.42 3.93 15.20
CA TYR A 270 12.54 4.20 14.28
C TYR A 270 13.40 5.42 14.66
N ARG A 271 12.86 6.35 15.46
CA ARG A 271 13.57 7.55 15.91
C ARG A 271 14.31 7.35 17.23
N THR A 272 13.84 6.45 18.09
CA THR A 272 14.29 6.37 19.50
C THR A 272 14.95 5.06 19.87
N ASP A 273 14.74 3.96 19.13
CA ASP A 273 15.38 2.69 19.45
C ASP A 273 16.87 2.72 19.06
N GLU A 274 17.73 2.44 20.04
CA GLU A 274 19.19 2.49 19.90
C GLU A 274 19.72 1.41 18.94
N TYR A 275 19.07 0.25 18.86
CA TYR A 275 19.48 -0.81 17.93
C TYR A 275 19.11 -0.45 16.48
N ILE A 276 17.94 0.17 16.29
CA ILE A 276 17.49 0.62 14.97
C ILE A 276 18.35 1.76 14.43
N SER A 277 18.78 2.67 15.31
CA SER A 277 19.53 3.87 14.94
C SER A 277 21.05 3.69 14.98
N GLY A 278 21.58 2.81 15.84
CA GLY A 278 23.03 2.66 16.09
C GLY A 278 23.75 1.62 15.24
N ASP A 279 23.09 0.53 14.85
CA ASP A 279 23.77 -0.63 14.21
C ASP A 279 23.77 -0.56 12.67
N GLY A 280 23.26 0.53 12.10
CA GLY A 280 23.13 0.75 10.67
C GLY A 280 22.02 -0.09 10.00
N MET A 281 21.82 0.14 8.70
CA MET A 281 20.72 -0.45 7.93
C MET A 281 20.98 -1.91 7.51
N ALA A 282 22.25 -2.34 7.46
CA ALA A 282 22.62 -3.73 7.18
C ALA A 282 22.56 -4.67 8.39
N ARG A 283 22.11 -4.19 9.56
CA ARG A 283 22.05 -4.96 10.81
C ARG A 283 21.21 -6.22 10.68
N TYR A 284 21.51 -7.23 11.51
CA TYR A 284 20.65 -8.41 11.65
C TYR A 284 19.23 -7.96 11.98
N ASP A 285 18.24 -8.63 11.39
CA ASP A 285 16.86 -8.22 11.59
C ASP A 285 16.16 -9.02 12.68
N ARG A 286 16.37 -8.60 13.94
CA ARG A 286 15.69 -9.20 15.10
C ARG A 286 14.17 -8.97 15.12
N ASP A 287 13.67 -8.08 14.27
CA ASP A 287 12.28 -7.64 14.19
C ASP A 287 11.59 -8.05 12.89
N PHE A 288 12.32 -8.75 12.00
CA PHE A 288 11.88 -9.25 10.70
C PHE A 288 11.09 -8.19 9.89
N ARG A 289 11.65 -6.99 9.80
CA ARG A 289 11.11 -5.76 9.17
C ARG A 289 10.83 -5.93 7.69
N ASP A 290 11.70 -6.63 7.00
CA ASP A 290 11.51 -6.97 5.59
C ASP A 290 10.20 -7.77 5.36
N SER A 291 9.72 -8.51 6.36
CA SER A 291 8.52 -9.34 6.24
C SER A 291 7.21 -8.57 6.23
N TRP A 292 7.18 -7.31 6.64
CA TRP A 292 5.95 -6.50 6.77
C TRP A 292 6.05 -5.12 6.11
N THR A 293 7.21 -4.75 5.57
CA THR A 293 7.42 -3.45 4.90
C THR A 293 6.39 -3.19 3.78
N HIS A 294 6.05 -4.23 3.02
CA HIS A 294 5.06 -4.11 1.94
C HIS A 294 3.65 -3.79 2.47
N GLU A 295 3.23 -4.38 3.58
CA GLU A 295 1.91 -4.15 4.18
C GLU A 295 1.80 -2.71 4.70
N VAL A 296 2.87 -2.20 5.34
CA VAL A 296 2.94 -0.80 5.79
C VAL A 296 2.88 0.15 4.60
N ALA A 297 3.60 -0.13 3.52
CA ALA A 297 3.58 0.68 2.30
C ALA A 297 2.20 0.70 1.63
N ILE A 298 1.55 -0.47 1.49
CA ILE A 298 0.20 -0.59 0.95
C ILE A 298 -0.77 0.23 1.81
N LEU A 299 -0.77 0.04 3.13
CA LEU A 299 -1.70 0.76 4.01
C LEU A 299 -1.47 2.26 4.04
N TRP A 300 -0.22 2.71 3.95
CA TRP A 300 0.08 4.13 3.83
C TRP A 300 -0.51 4.72 2.55
N ASP A 301 -0.30 4.07 1.41
CA ASP A 301 -0.88 4.50 0.12
C ASP A 301 -2.41 4.57 0.18
N LEU A 302 -3.04 3.60 0.85
CA LEU A 302 -4.49 3.55 1.03
C LEU A 302 -5.06 4.63 1.96
N HIS A 303 -4.28 5.13 2.91
CA HIS A 303 -4.80 5.94 4.04
C HIS A 303 -4.18 7.31 4.18
N GLU A 304 -3.13 7.66 3.43
CA GLU A 304 -2.51 8.98 3.44
C GLU A 304 -3.56 10.09 3.23
N GLU A 305 -4.49 9.85 2.30
CA GLU A 305 -5.57 10.77 1.89
C GLU A 305 -6.81 10.74 2.78
N SER A 306 -6.79 9.98 3.89
CA SER A 306 -7.94 9.82 4.78
C SER A 306 -8.33 11.08 5.56
N GLY A 307 -7.44 12.08 5.60
CA GLY A 307 -7.56 13.25 6.47
C GLY A 307 -7.18 12.98 7.94
N LEU A 308 -6.63 11.79 8.24
CA LEU A 308 -6.17 11.45 9.60
C LEU A 308 -4.80 12.04 9.95
N PHE A 309 -4.00 12.39 8.94
CA PHE A 309 -2.61 12.83 9.08
C PHE A 309 -2.47 14.28 8.59
N GLY A 310 -1.79 15.13 9.38
CA GLY A 310 -1.37 16.46 8.91
C GLY A 310 -0.19 16.39 7.93
N ASP A 311 0.12 17.48 7.24
CA ASP A 311 1.19 17.50 6.22
C ASP A 311 2.57 17.09 6.75
N GLN A 312 2.93 17.55 7.96
CA GLN A 312 4.19 17.12 8.59
C GLN A 312 4.20 15.62 8.88
N GLU A 313 3.07 15.05 9.30
CA GLU A 313 2.97 13.61 9.53
C GLU A 313 3.04 12.83 8.22
N ARG A 314 2.41 13.34 7.16
CA ARG A 314 2.49 12.75 5.82
C ARG A 314 3.94 12.73 5.31
N LEU A 315 4.67 13.82 5.52
CA LEU A 315 6.09 13.90 5.19
C LEU A 315 6.90 12.87 5.99
N ASP A 316 6.70 12.83 7.31
CA ASP A 316 7.41 11.93 8.20
C ASP A 316 7.16 10.44 7.86
N MET A 317 5.90 10.07 7.60
CA MET A 317 5.54 8.69 7.24
C MET A 317 6.02 8.31 5.84
N THR A 318 6.01 9.24 4.89
CA THR A 318 6.59 9.03 3.56
C THR A 318 8.10 8.77 3.65
N ASN A 319 8.80 9.54 4.48
CA ASN A 319 10.23 9.34 4.71
C ASN A 319 10.52 8.05 5.52
N LEU A 320 9.59 7.64 6.40
CA LEU A 320 9.65 6.31 7.01
C LEU A 320 9.54 5.20 5.97
N LEU A 321 8.66 5.30 4.97
CA LEU A 321 8.59 4.31 3.89
C LEU A 321 9.91 4.23 3.10
N ILE A 322 10.54 5.37 2.80
CA ILE A 322 11.86 5.41 2.15
C ILE A 322 12.89 4.67 3.02
N ARG A 323 12.89 4.93 4.34
CA ARG A 323 13.77 4.23 5.28
C ARG A 323 13.53 2.71 5.26
N LEU A 324 12.28 2.26 5.33
CA LEU A 324 11.94 0.83 5.30
C LEU A 324 12.39 0.16 3.99
N GLY A 325 12.10 0.78 2.85
CA GLY A 325 12.52 0.28 1.54
C GLY A 325 14.05 0.23 1.40
N LEU A 326 14.75 1.28 1.85
CA LEU A 326 16.22 1.33 1.81
C LEU A 326 16.85 0.27 2.72
N GLU A 327 16.28 0.00 3.89
CA GLU A 327 16.74 -1.07 4.76
C GLU A 327 16.63 -2.45 4.09
N CYS A 328 15.53 -2.75 3.39
CA CYS A 328 15.43 -3.98 2.59
C CYS A 328 16.59 -4.11 1.58
N VAL A 329 16.91 -3.01 0.88
CA VAL A 329 17.97 -2.97 -0.14
C VAL A 329 19.35 -3.16 0.45
N ILE A 330 19.67 -2.44 1.54
CA ILE A 330 20.99 -2.50 2.19
C ILE A 330 21.19 -3.85 2.87
N TYR A 331 20.19 -4.36 3.59
CA TYR A 331 20.26 -5.65 4.28
C TYR A 331 20.51 -6.81 3.32
N GLN A 332 19.83 -6.82 2.17
CA GLN A 332 20.02 -7.84 1.12
C GLN A 332 21.28 -7.58 0.26
N GLY A 333 21.93 -6.43 0.45
CA GLY A 333 23.10 -5.98 -0.31
C GLY A 333 22.81 -5.75 -1.79
N TRP A 334 21.58 -5.37 -2.12
CA TRP A 334 21.11 -5.04 -3.48
C TRP A 334 21.59 -3.66 -3.97
N ASN A 335 22.11 -2.83 -3.07
CA ASN A 335 22.81 -1.59 -3.42
C ASN A 335 24.19 -1.82 -4.07
N ARG A 336 24.70 -3.05 -4.08
CA ARG A 336 25.95 -3.41 -4.76
C ARG A 336 25.70 -3.66 -6.25
N PRO A 337 26.44 -3.02 -7.18
CA PRO A 337 26.16 -3.11 -8.62
C PRO A 337 26.13 -4.53 -9.20
N ASP A 338 27.02 -5.41 -8.74
CA ASP A 338 27.08 -6.81 -9.17
C ASP A 338 25.83 -7.60 -8.71
N ARG A 339 25.40 -7.37 -7.47
CA ARG A 339 24.21 -8.02 -6.89
C ARG A 339 22.93 -7.51 -7.53
N LEU A 340 22.82 -6.21 -7.75
CA LEU A 340 21.72 -5.59 -8.49
C LEU A 340 21.59 -6.22 -9.88
N ALA A 341 22.69 -6.22 -10.64
CA ALA A 341 22.71 -6.74 -12.01
C ALA A 341 22.36 -8.23 -12.07
N SER A 342 22.80 -9.02 -11.08
CA SER A 342 22.45 -10.44 -10.95
C SER A 342 20.96 -10.63 -10.69
N TRP A 343 20.40 -9.93 -9.69
CA TRP A 343 19.00 -10.08 -9.33
C TRP A 343 18.05 -9.58 -10.41
N ALA A 344 18.37 -8.45 -11.06
CA ALA A 344 17.56 -7.90 -12.14
C ALA A 344 17.41 -8.86 -13.34
N LYS A 345 18.29 -9.86 -13.48
CA LYS A 345 18.27 -10.86 -14.56
C LYS A 345 17.89 -12.26 -14.07
N ASN A 346 17.55 -12.41 -12.79
CA ASN A 346 17.30 -13.71 -12.19
C ASN A 346 16.17 -14.47 -12.91
N GLN A 347 16.43 -15.74 -13.20
CA GLN A 347 15.47 -16.69 -13.78
C GLN A 347 15.21 -17.88 -12.85
N ASP A 348 15.88 -17.94 -11.70
CA ASP A 348 15.75 -19.05 -10.76
C ASP A 348 14.60 -18.83 -9.76
N ILE A 349 14.10 -19.92 -9.20
CA ILE A 349 13.19 -19.89 -8.04
C ILE A 349 13.91 -19.32 -6.80
N VAL A 350 13.16 -18.77 -5.86
CA VAL A 350 13.72 -17.98 -4.75
C VAL A 350 13.19 -18.40 -3.38
N HIS A 351 13.86 -17.95 -2.33
CA HIS A 351 13.44 -18.15 -0.94
C HIS A 351 12.50 -17.02 -0.47
N ASN A 352 11.73 -17.25 0.60
CA ASN A 352 10.86 -16.21 1.18
C ASN A 352 11.63 -14.95 1.67
N HIS A 353 12.85 -15.12 2.18
CA HIS A 353 13.77 -14.06 2.58
C HIS A 353 14.20 -13.16 1.41
N ASN A 354 13.92 -13.56 0.16
CA ASN A 354 14.06 -12.68 -1.01
C ASN A 354 12.72 -12.04 -1.39
N THR A 355 11.62 -12.81 -1.35
CA THR A 355 10.31 -12.30 -1.81
C THR A 355 9.67 -11.29 -0.86
N PHE A 356 9.87 -11.41 0.47
CA PHE A 356 9.42 -10.42 1.45
C PHE A 356 9.98 -9.01 1.17
N PRO A 357 11.32 -8.81 1.17
CA PRO A 357 11.88 -7.50 0.85
C PRO A 357 11.60 -7.08 -0.59
N ALA A 358 11.45 -8.02 -1.54
CA ALA A 358 11.07 -7.70 -2.91
C ALA A 358 9.68 -7.06 -2.99
N LEU A 359 8.68 -7.60 -2.28
CA LEU A 359 7.38 -6.93 -2.14
C LEU A 359 7.53 -5.57 -1.46
N GLY A 360 8.36 -5.49 -0.41
CA GLY A 360 8.61 -4.24 0.31
C GLY A 360 9.04 -3.13 -0.64
N VAL A 361 10.08 -3.39 -1.44
CA VAL A 361 10.61 -2.40 -2.38
C VAL A 361 9.73 -2.24 -3.64
N LEU A 362 8.92 -3.24 -4.00
CA LEU A 362 7.91 -3.12 -5.07
C LEU A 362 6.84 -2.09 -4.72
N PHE A 363 6.22 -2.21 -3.55
CA PHE A 363 5.12 -1.31 -3.15
C PHE A 363 5.63 0.08 -2.76
N VAL A 364 6.72 0.16 -1.98
CA VAL A 364 7.37 1.46 -1.67
C VAL A 364 7.86 2.13 -2.96
N GLY A 365 8.54 1.38 -3.83
CA GLY A 365 9.08 1.91 -5.08
C GLY A 365 7.99 2.41 -6.03
N ASN A 366 6.90 1.67 -6.18
CA ASN A 366 5.77 2.10 -7.01
C ASN A 366 5.10 3.37 -6.46
N TYR A 367 4.86 3.45 -5.15
CA TYR A 367 4.31 4.66 -4.52
C TYR A 367 5.20 5.88 -4.78
N LEU A 368 6.51 5.76 -4.51
CA LEU A 368 7.47 6.86 -4.71
C LEU A 368 7.64 7.24 -6.18
N LYS A 369 7.61 6.26 -7.09
CA LYS A 369 7.69 6.50 -8.54
C LYS A 369 6.45 7.23 -9.05
N ARG A 370 5.25 6.81 -8.64
CA ARG A 370 3.97 7.40 -9.09
C ARG A 370 3.80 8.83 -8.60
N HIS A 371 4.13 9.11 -7.33
CA HIS A 371 3.75 10.37 -6.69
C HIS A 371 4.88 11.38 -6.52
N TYR A 372 6.14 10.94 -6.57
CA TYR A 372 7.31 11.79 -6.34
C TYR A 372 8.32 11.76 -7.51
N ASP A 373 8.06 10.96 -8.55
CA ASP A 373 8.99 10.71 -9.67
C ASP A 373 10.41 10.33 -9.19
N ALA A 374 10.48 9.61 -8.06
CA ALA A 374 11.73 9.28 -7.39
C ALA A 374 12.59 8.31 -8.24
N LYS A 375 13.63 8.82 -8.92
CA LYS A 375 14.43 8.00 -9.85
C LYS A 375 15.21 6.87 -9.20
N PHE A 376 15.64 7.04 -7.94
CA PHE A 376 16.44 6.05 -7.22
C PHE A 376 15.71 4.72 -7.00
N VAL A 377 14.37 4.71 -7.01
CA VAL A 377 13.60 3.47 -6.86
C VAL A 377 13.59 2.61 -8.14
N GLY A 378 14.15 3.10 -9.25
CA GLY A 378 14.30 2.31 -10.47
C GLY A 378 15.07 1.02 -10.24
N ASP A 379 16.18 1.11 -9.50
CA ASP A 379 17.00 -0.04 -9.11
C ASP A 379 16.26 -1.01 -8.19
N TRP A 380 15.45 -0.46 -7.28
CA TRP A 380 14.63 -1.24 -6.34
C TRP A 380 13.59 -2.07 -7.08
N LEU A 381 12.89 -1.44 -8.04
CA LEU A 381 11.90 -2.11 -8.87
C LEU A 381 12.55 -3.14 -9.79
N ALA A 382 13.71 -2.85 -10.38
CA ALA A 382 14.44 -3.81 -11.22
C ALA A 382 14.76 -5.11 -10.47
N VAL A 383 15.20 -4.98 -9.20
CA VAL A 383 15.45 -6.14 -8.34
C VAL A 383 14.17 -6.87 -7.98
N ALA A 384 13.10 -6.15 -7.60
CA ALA A 384 11.80 -6.78 -7.29
C ALA A 384 11.27 -7.61 -8.46
N HIS A 385 11.26 -7.04 -9.67
CA HIS A 385 10.85 -7.75 -10.89
C HIS A 385 11.72 -8.98 -11.13
N GLY A 386 13.04 -8.86 -11.02
CA GLY A 386 13.95 -9.98 -11.22
C GLY A 386 13.78 -11.12 -10.20
N ILE A 387 13.47 -10.81 -8.94
CA ILE A 387 13.18 -11.83 -7.90
C ILE A 387 11.96 -12.68 -8.25
N PHE A 388 10.89 -12.06 -8.73
CA PHE A 388 9.68 -12.78 -9.11
C PHE A 388 9.74 -13.39 -10.52
N ASN A 389 10.66 -12.92 -11.36
CA ASN A 389 10.72 -13.31 -12.76
C ASN A 389 10.97 -14.81 -12.97
N GLY A 390 11.84 -15.45 -12.17
CA GLY A 390 11.97 -16.92 -12.19
C GLY A 390 10.82 -17.61 -11.48
N GLN A 391 10.44 -17.11 -10.29
CA GLN A 391 9.44 -17.75 -9.44
C GLN A 391 8.05 -17.84 -10.07
N LYS A 392 7.65 -16.88 -10.91
CA LYS A 392 6.33 -16.85 -11.55
C LYS A 392 6.10 -17.99 -12.53
N HIS A 393 7.14 -18.73 -12.93
CA HIS A 393 7.05 -19.90 -13.80
C HIS A 393 7.03 -21.24 -13.02
N SER A 394 6.96 -21.20 -11.68
CA SER A 394 7.07 -22.40 -10.85
C SER A 394 6.09 -22.39 -9.69
N SER A 395 5.37 -23.50 -9.53
CA SER A 395 4.52 -23.77 -8.38
C SER A 395 5.30 -24.19 -7.11
N LYS A 396 6.61 -24.42 -7.22
CA LYS A 396 7.51 -24.73 -6.11
C LYS A 396 8.57 -23.63 -5.92
N PRO A 397 8.72 -23.06 -4.72
CA PRO A 397 9.83 -22.16 -4.42
C PRO A 397 11.06 -22.91 -3.87
N GLN A 398 12.14 -22.18 -3.61
CA GLN A 398 13.33 -22.71 -2.94
C GLN A 398 13.07 -23.05 -1.46
N GLU A 399 12.08 -22.38 -0.84
CA GLU A 399 11.68 -22.61 0.56
C GLU A 399 11.12 -24.03 0.73
N ASP A 400 11.72 -24.79 1.65
CA ASP A 400 11.40 -26.21 1.91
C ASP A 400 10.95 -26.44 3.37
N SER A 401 10.73 -25.36 4.13
CA SER A 401 10.09 -25.41 5.44
C SER A 401 8.59 -25.62 5.30
N ALA A 402 8.08 -26.68 5.95
CA ALA A 402 6.66 -27.03 5.93
C ALA A 402 5.74 -25.87 6.32
N GLY A 403 6.19 -24.97 7.20
CA GLY A 403 5.43 -23.82 7.70
C GLY A 403 5.56 -22.54 6.86
N TYR A 404 6.42 -22.52 5.84
CA TYR A 404 6.75 -21.30 5.09
C TYR A 404 6.76 -21.47 3.56
N GLN A 405 6.72 -22.70 3.05
CA GLN A 405 6.77 -23.02 1.62
C GLN A 405 5.69 -22.31 0.78
N TRP A 406 4.56 -21.93 1.37
CA TRP A 406 3.50 -21.20 0.66
C TRP A 406 3.76 -19.69 0.57
N LEU A 407 4.67 -19.13 1.38
CA LEU A 407 4.89 -17.68 1.41
C LEU A 407 5.39 -17.13 0.07
N PRO A 408 6.43 -17.71 -0.58
CA PRO A 408 6.84 -17.23 -1.90
C PRO A 408 5.74 -17.35 -2.96
N ILE A 409 4.88 -18.36 -2.83
CA ILE A 409 3.73 -18.57 -3.73
C ILE A 409 2.67 -17.48 -3.53
N ILE A 410 2.33 -17.13 -2.29
CA ILE A 410 1.46 -15.99 -1.99
C ILE A 410 2.08 -14.69 -2.51
N HIS A 411 3.38 -14.49 -2.30
CA HIS A 411 4.06 -13.28 -2.73
C HIS A 411 4.12 -13.14 -4.26
N VAL A 412 4.34 -14.23 -5.00
CA VAL A 412 4.31 -14.17 -6.47
C VAL A 412 2.90 -13.93 -6.98
N MET A 413 1.86 -14.47 -6.33
CA MET A 413 0.47 -14.11 -6.65
C MET A 413 0.23 -12.61 -6.44
N MET A 414 0.67 -12.04 -5.31
CA MET A 414 0.58 -10.60 -5.05
C MET A 414 1.31 -9.77 -6.10
N TYR A 415 2.54 -10.15 -6.45
CA TYR A 415 3.32 -9.52 -7.51
C TYR A 415 2.59 -9.55 -8.85
N SER A 416 2.16 -10.74 -9.28
CA SER A 416 1.50 -10.97 -10.57
C SER A 416 0.22 -10.15 -10.71
N LEU A 417 -0.61 -10.15 -9.66
CA LEU A 417 -1.86 -9.37 -9.64
C LEU A 417 -1.59 -7.86 -9.62
N ALA A 418 -0.67 -7.38 -8.77
CA ALA A 418 -0.39 -5.95 -8.64
C ALA A 418 0.26 -5.35 -9.91
N THR A 419 1.08 -6.13 -10.62
CA THR A 419 1.78 -5.70 -11.84
C THR A 419 1.00 -5.97 -13.13
N GLY A 420 -0.01 -6.83 -13.09
CA GLY A 420 -0.73 -7.31 -14.27
C GLY A 420 0.03 -8.39 -15.06
N ASP A 421 1.16 -8.86 -14.55
CA ASP A 421 1.93 -9.98 -15.11
C ASP A 421 1.28 -11.31 -14.67
N LEU A 422 0.30 -11.78 -15.44
CA LEU A 422 -0.50 -12.96 -15.08
C LEU A 422 0.17 -14.30 -15.40
N THR A 423 1.45 -14.32 -15.76
CA THR A 423 2.21 -15.54 -16.11
C THR A 423 1.98 -16.68 -15.11
N PHE A 424 2.09 -16.40 -13.80
CA PHE A 424 1.93 -17.42 -12.75
C PHE A 424 0.55 -18.10 -12.72
N PHE A 425 -0.50 -17.41 -13.20
CA PHE A 425 -1.86 -17.97 -13.24
C PHE A 425 -2.18 -18.66 -14.57
N GLN A 426 -1.34 -18.49 -15.59
CA GLN A 426 -1.60 -18.94 -16.96
C GLN A 426 -0.76 -20.14 -17.37
N GLU A 427 0.41 -20.31 -16.75
CA GLU A 427 1.30 -21.46 -16.89
C GLU A 427 1.12 -22.43 -15.73
#